data_AF-D3S4M9-F1
#
_entry.id   AF-D3S4M9-F1
#
_cell.length_a   1.000
_cell.length_b   1.000
_cell.length_c   1.000
_cell.angle_alpha   90.00
_cell.angle_beta   90.00
_cell.angle_gamma   90.00
#
_symmetry.space_group_name_H-M   'P 1'
#
loop_
_entity.id
_entity.type
_entity.pdbx_description
1 polymer ?
#
loop_
_entity_poly.entity_id
_entity_poly.type
_entity_poly.pdbx_seq_one_letter_code
_entity_poly.pdbx_strand_id
1 'polypeptide(L)'
;MRFLVVKTRHAVRRINVDRIINIQSFDNKVKILYDIGGECHSVELEVKGSAEHVADYIMNMILSDIKLIDLRDMERLEFKKASELAGKIPA
;
A
#
# COMPACT_ATOMS: atom_id res chain seq x y z
N MET A 1 -12.22 12.50 -8.19
CA MET A 1 -10.76 12.44 -7.95
C MET A 1 -10.51 11.57 -6.74
N ARG A 2 -9.59 10.60 -6.88
CA ARG A 2 -9.28 9.60 -5.83
C ARG A 2 -7.83 9.77 -5.37
N PHE A 3 -7.60 9.62 -4.07
CA PHE A 3 -6.27 9.85 -3.49
C PHE A 3 -5.78 8.66 -2.67
N LEU A 4 -4.49 8.35 -2.84
CA LEU A 4 -3.72 7.46 -2.00
C LEU A 4 -2.90 8.30 -1.02
N VAL A 5 -3.10 8.10 0.27
CA VAL A 5 -2.34 8.76 1.34
C VAL A 5 -1.32 7.78 1.88
N VAL A 6 -0.04 8.13 1.73
CA VAL A 6 1.08 7.31 2.16
C VAL A 6 1.89 8.05 3.22
N LYS A 7 2.34 7.34 4.25
CA LYS A 7 3.30 7.86 5.21
C LYS A 7 4.66 7.24 4.91
N THR A 8 5.64 8.09 4.63
CA THR A 8 7.04 7.69 4.60
C THR A 8 7.70 8.09 5.92
N ARG A 9 8.95 7.65 6.13
CA ARG A 9 9.76 8.07 7.28
C ARG A 9 9.88 9.59 7.43
N HIS A 10 9.76 10.36 6.34
CA HIS A 10 10.02 11.80 6.32
C HIS A 10 8.76 12.66 6.14
N ALA A 11 7.68 12.14 5.53
CA ALA A 11 6.49 12.94 5.23
C ALA A 11 5.25 12.08 4.96
N VAL A 12 4.08 12.69 5.12
CA VAL A 12 2.83 12.17 4.55
C VAL A 12 2.68 12.75 3.15
N ARG A 13 2.45 11.88 2.15
CA ARG A 13 2.19 12.28 0.76
C ARG A 13 0.77 11.88 0.35
N ARG A 14 0.14 12.74 -0.42
CA ARG A 14 -1.13 12.49 -1.12
C ARG A 14 -0.84 12.32 -2.60
N ILE A 15 -1.15 11.15 -3.13
CA ILE A 15 -0.91 10.77 -4.52
C ILE A 15 -2.27 10.66 -5.21
N ASN A 16 -2.45 11.32 -6.34
CA ASN A 16 -3.64 11.11 -7.16
C ASN A 16 -3.56 9.72 -7.78
N VAL A 17 -4.55 8.88 -7.51
CA VAL A 17 -4.60 7.50 -8.00
C VAL A 17 -4.56 7.44 -9.52
N ASP A 18 -5.23 8.39 -10.18
CA ASP A 18 -5.31 8.45 -11.64
C ASP A 18 -3.96 8.85 -12.30
N ARG A 19 -2.95 9.20 -11.49
CA ARG A 19 -1.58 9.53 -11.92
C ARG A 19 -0.58 8.43 -11.59
N ILE A 20 -1.00 7.33 -10.96
CA ILE A 20 -0.11 6.21 -10.65
C ILE A 20 0.25 5.52 -11.95
N ILE A 21 1.56 5.41 -12.21
CA ILE A 21 2.13 4.78 -13.39
C ILE A 21 2.40 3.30 -13.10
N ASN A 22 2.97 3.01 -11.92
CA ASN A 22 3.37 1.66 -11.56
C ASN A 22 3.46 1.47 -10.04
N ILE A 23 3.22 0.25 -9.58
CA ILE A 23 3.40 -0.19 -8.19
C ILE A 23 4.27 -1.44 -8.23
N GLN A 24 5.41 -1.39 -7.55
CA GLN A 24 6.38 -2.47 -7.49
C GLN A 24 6.59 -2.89 -6.03
N SER A 25 6.61 -4.18 -5.77
CA SER A 25 7.04 -4.75 -4.49
C SER A 25 8.45 -5.31 -4.63
N PHE A 26 9.29 -5.05 -3.63
CA PHE A 26 10.65 -5.59 -3.55
C PHE A 26 11.04 -5.76 -2.08
N ASP A 27 11.45 -6.97 -1.69
CA ASP A 27 11.72 -7.35 -0.30
C ASP A 27 10.56 -6.94 0.65
N ASN A 28 10.83 -6.00 1.55
CA ASN A 28 9.90 -5.43 2.52
C ASN A 28 9.47 -4.00 2.15
N LYS A 29 9.59 -3.64 0.87
CA LYS A 29 9.27 -2.30 0.38
C LYS A 29 8.28 -2.33 -0.78
N VAL A 30 7.40 -1.34 -0.81
CA VAL A 30 6.52 -1.05 -1.93
C VAL A 30 6.89 0.30 -2.51
N LYS A 31 7.25 0.32 -3.80
CA LYS A 31 7.57 1.51 -4.56
C LYS A 31 6.39 1.88 -5.46
N ILE A 32 5.92 3.12 -5.35
CA ILE A 32 4.83 3.65 -6.17
C ILE A 32 5.40 4.77 -7.02
N LEU A 33 5.28 4.62 -8.34
CA LEU A 33 5.66 5.59 -9.35
C LEU A 33 4.41 6.34 -9.81
N TYR A 34 4.48 7.68 -9.86
CA TYR A 34 3.35 8.52 -10.23
C TYR A 34 3.79 9.80 -10.93
N ASP A 35 2.94 10.31 -11.82
CA ASP A 35 3.16 11.54 -12.58
C ASP A 35 2.66 12.78 -11.81
N ILE A 36 3.47 13.84 -11.77
CA ILE A 36 3.02 15.19 -11.42
C ILE A 36 3.44 16.13 -12.52
N GLY A 37 2.48 16.59 -13.33
CA GLY A 37 2.74 17.64 -14.31
C GLY A 37 3.72 17.25 -15.42
N GLY A 38 3.84 15.96 -15.75
CA GLY A 38 4.80 15.43 -16.73
C GLY A 38 6.11 14.94 -16.12
N GLU A 39 6.31 15.11 -14.82
CA GLU A 39 7.48 14.60 -14.10
C GLU A 39 7.14 13.30 -13.35
N CYS A 40 8.01 12.30 -13.52
CA CYS A 40 7.88 11.03 -12.83
C CYS A 40 8.46 11.13 -11.41
N HIS A 41 7.61 10.92 -10.42
CA HIS A 41 7.99 10.83 -9.01
C HIS A 41 7.84 9.41 -8.51
N SER A 42 8.56 9.10 -7.42
CA SER A 42 8.37 7.84 -6.70
C SER A 42 8.29 8.05 -5.20
N VAL A 43 7.57 7.15 -4.56
CA VAL A 43 7.55 7.01 -3.11
C VAL A 43 7.85 5.57 -2.74
N GLU A 44 8.63 5.37 -1.69
CA GLU A 44 8.90 4.06 -1.12
C GLU A 44 8.23 3.95 0.25
N LEU A 45 7.51 2.86 0.44
CA LEU A 45 6.84 2.45 1.66
C LEU A 45 7.60 1.25 2.21
N GLU A 46 8.04 1.33 3.45
CA GLU A 46 8.57 0.17 4.17
C GLU A 46 7.42 -0.49 4.93
N VAL A 47 7.25 -1.79 4.75
CA VAL A 47 6.16 -2.56 5.34
C VAL A 47 6.73 -3.65 6.24
N LYS A 48 6.05 -3.91 7.37
CA LYS A 48 6.47 -4.95 8.34
C LYS A 48 6.00 -6.37 7.95
N GLY A 49 5.48 -6.55 6.73
CA GLY A 49 4.95 -7.82 6.23
C GLY A 49 5.27 -8.03 4.75
N SER A 50 4.47 -8.86 4.06
CA SER A 50 4.67 -9.10 2.62
C SER A 50 4.40 -7.83 1.81
N ALA A 51 5.45 -7.31 1.17
CA ALA A 51 5.33 -6.17 0.25
C ALA A 51 4.43 -6.48 -0.94
N GLU A 52 4.42 -7.73 -1.42
CA GLU A 52 3.52 -8.17 -2.50
C GLU A 52 2.06 -8.06 -2.08
N HIS A 53 1.69 -8.57 -0.90
CA HIS A 53 0.32 -8.44 -0.40
C HIS A 53 -0.12 -6.98 -0.24
N VAL A 54 0.79 -6.10 0.19
CA VAL A 54 0.47 -4.67 0.30
C VAL A 54 0.32 -4.04 -1.09
N ALA A 55 1.19 -4.39 -2.05
CA ALA A 55 1.06 -3.92 -3.42
C ALA A 55 -0.27 -4.37 -4.05
N ASP A 56 -0.65 -5.64 -3.89
CA ASP A 56 -1.92 -6.19 -4.35
C ASP A 56 -3.11 -5.53 -3.67
N TYR A 57 -3.02 -5.26 -2.36
CA TYR A 57 -4.05 -4.52 -1.63
C TYR A 57 -4.22 -3.11 -2.22
N ILE A 58 -3.12 -2.39 -2.48
CA ILE A 58 -3.17 -1.05 -3.07
C ILE A 58 -3.76 -1.11 -4.47
N MET A 59 -3.36 -2.06 -5.31
CA MET A 59 -3.94 -2.24 -6.65
C MET A 59 -5.44 -2.52 -6.58
N ASN A 60 -5.89 -3.43 -5.72
CA ASN A 60 -7.31 -3.72 -5.53
C ASN A 60 -8.10 -2.49 -5.07
N MET A 61 -7.53 -1.69 -4.17
CA MET A 61 -8.16 -0.45 -3.67
C MET A 61 -8.23 0.62 -4.77
N ILE A 62 -7.23 0.70 -5.66
CA ILE A 62 -7.22 1.58 -6.83
C ILE A 62 -8.28 1.17 -7.85
N LEU A 63 -8.50 -0.13 -8.03
CA LEU A 63 -9.54 -0.66 -8.90
C LEU A 63 -10.95 -0.51 -8.31
N SER A 64 -11.05 -0.33 -6.98
CA SER A 64 -12.31 -0.08 -6.29
C SER A 64 -12.77 1.38 -6.42
N ASP A 65 -14.06 1.64 -6.14
CA ASP A 65 -14.66 2.99 -6.13
C ASP A 65 -14.38 3.75 -4.81
N ILE A 66 -13.28 3.41 -4.15
CA ILE A 66 -12.88 4.02 -2.88
C ILE A 66 -12.22 5.36 -3.18
N LYS A 67 -12.81 6.44 -2.65
CA LYS A 67 -12.35 7.81 -2.89
C LYS A 67 -11.03 8.15 -2.20
N LEU A 68 -10.74 7.50 -1.07
CA LEU A 68 -9.55 7.76 -0.26
C LEU A 68 -8.98 6.44 0.27
N ILE A 69 -7.73 6.15 -0.07
CA ILE A 69 -6.99 4.99 0.41
C ILE A 69 -5.95 5.50 1.40
N ASP A 70 -6.11 5.18 2.69
CA ASP A 70 -5.21 5.64 3.74
C ASP A 70 -4.28 4.53 4.20
N LEU A 71 -2.98 4.65 3.88
CA LEU A 71 -1.96 3.69 4.28
C LEU A 71 -1.14 4.17 5.48
N ARG A 72 -1.51 5.27 6.14
CA ARG A 72 -0.75 5.81 7.29
C ARG A 72 -0.72 4.86 8.48
N ASP A 73 -1.74 4.00 8.60
CA ASP A 73 -1.85 2.99 9.66
C ASP A 73 -1.24 1.63 9.26
N MET A 74 -0.73 1.46 8.03
CA MET A 74 -0.11 0.19 7.62
C MET A 74 1.19 -0.15 8.36
N GLU A 75 1.86 0.83 8.98
CA GLU A 75 2.95 0.56 9.94
C GLU A 75 2.49 -0.26 11.17
N ARG A 76 1.17 -0.31 11.41
CA ARG A 76 0.50 -0.98 12.53
C ARG A 76 -0.29 -2.22 12.14
N LEU A 77 -0.34 -2.57 10.85
CA LEU A 77 -0.85 -3.87 10.39
C LEU A 77 0.18 -4.95 10.72
N GLU A 78 0.33 -5.25 12.01
CA GLU A 78 0.64 -6.62 12.38
C GLU A 78 -0.48 -7.46 11.78
N PHE A 79 -0.14 -8.40 10.90
CA PHE A 79 -1.08 -9.41 10.41
C PHE A 79 -1.49 -10.32 11.58
N LYS A 80 -2.25 -9.80 12.54
CA LYS A 80 -3.05 -10.56 13.49
C LYS A 80 -4.21 -11.17 12.72
N LYS A 81 -3.91 -12.16 11.88
CA LYS A 81 -4.88 -13.12 11.34
C LYS A 81 -4.25 -14.34 10.65
N ALA A 82 -3.02 -14.71 10.99
CA ALA A 82 -2.49 -16.04 10.65
C ALA A 82 -2.55 -17.04 11.83
N SER A 83 -2.74 -16.59 13.07
CA SER A 83 -2.71 -17.48 14.24
C SER A 83 -4.08 -17.96 14.75
N GLU A 84 -5.20 -17.32 14.37
CA GLU A 84 -6.54 -17.76 14.83
C GLU A 84 -7.18 -18.85 13.95
N LEU A 85 -6.69 -19.07 12.74
CA LEU A 85 -7.21 -20.10 11.82
C LEU A 85 -6.45 -21.43 11.85
N ALA A 86 -5.25 -21.47 12.46
CA ALA A 86 -4.46 -22.71 12.60
C ALA A 86 -4.81 -23.53 13.87
N GLY A 87 -5.65 -23.01 14.76
CA GLY A 87 -6.00 -23.64 16.04
C GLY A 87 -7.30 -24.44 16.07
N LYS A 88 -7.97 -24.66 14.93
CA LYS A 88 -9.21 -25.46 14.84
C LYS A 88 -9.12 -26.52 13.75
N ILE A 89 -8.14 -27.41 13.86
CA ILE A 89 -8.28 -28.75 13.31
C ILE A 89 -8.60 -29.65 14.51
N PRO A 90 -9.87 -30.00 14.77
CA PRO A 90 -10.17 -31.05 15.74
C PRO A 90 -9.54 -32.36 15.25
N ALA A 91 -8.91 -33.08 16.18
CA ALA A 91 -8.33 -34.41 16.00
C ALA A 91 -9.40 -35.45 15.61
#